data_AF-A0A1F6UP36-F1
#
_entry.id   AF-A0A1F6UP36-F1
#
_cell.length_a   1.000
_cell.length_b   1.000
_cell.length_c   1.000
_cell.angle_alpha   90.00
_cell.angle_beta   90.00
_cell.angle_gamma   90.00
#
_symmetry.space_group_name_H-M   'P 1'
#
loop_
_entity.id
_entity.type
_entity.pdbx_description
1 polymer ?
#
loop_
_entity_poly.entity_id
_entity_poly.type
_entity_poly.pdbx_seq_one_letter_code
_entity_poly.pdbx_strand_id
1 'polypeptide(L)' 'MFDFGFSEMVLIALIALIVLGPKRLPEVARSAGQWAGKLRRFVENVKRDIDAEIKDEDLAAFKQMHAELSETR' A
#
# COMPACT_ATOMS: atom_id res chain seq x y z
N MET A 1 -12.97 12.24 -30.45
CA MET A 1 -13.39 10.92 -29.92
C MET A 1 -12.82 10.88 -28.51
N PHE A 2 -13.63 11.13 -27.47
CA PHE A 2 -13.19 11.31 -26.08
C PHE A 2 -11.89 12.12 -25.91
N ASP A 3 -11.97 13.42 -26.20
CA ASP A 3 -11.00 14.34 -25.61
C ASP A 3 -11.25 14.32 -24.10
N PHE A 4 -10.28 13.92 -23.30
CA PHE A 4 -10.34 14.07 -21.84
C PHE A 4 -10.21 15.56 -21.49
N GLY A 5 -11.20 16.34 -21.90
CA GLY A 5 -11.27 17.77 -21.72
C GLY A 5 -11.77 18.14 -20.33
N PHE A 6 -11.58 19.40 -19.97
CA PHE A 6 -12.14 19.98 -18.75
C PHE A 6 -13.66 19.78 -18.68
N SER A 7 -14.35 19.81 -19.82
CA SER A 7 -15.78 19.55 -19.97
C SER A 7 -16.22 18.19 -19.44
N GLU A 8 -15.56 17.11 -19.87
CA GLU A 8 -15.90 15.75 -19.48
C GLU A 8 -15.66 15.55 -17.98
N MET A 9 -14.60 16.12 -17.41
CA MET A 9 -14.32 16.08 -15.98
C MET A 9 -15.44 16.75 -15.16
N VAL A 10 -15.91 17.92 -15.60
CA VAL A 10 -17.03 18.61 -14.96
C VAL A 10 -18.32 17.79 -15.07
N LEU A 11 -18.60 17.18 -16.22
CA LEU A 11 -19.78 16.33 -16.41
C LEU A 11 -19.75 15.11 -15.47
N ILE A 12 -18.62 14.42 -15.37
CA ILE A 12 -18.45 13.28 -14.46
C ILE A 12 -18.62 13.73 -13.00
N ALA A 13 -18.04 14.88 -12.63
CA ALA A 13 -18.20 15.44 -11.29
C ALA A 13 -19.68 15.75 -10.97
N LEU A 14 -20.43 16.31 -11.92
CA LEU A 14 -21.87 16.57 -11.75
C LEU A 14 -22.65 15.27 -11.57
N ILE A 15 -22.40 14.25 -12.39
CA ILE A 15 -23.05 12.94 -12.26
C ILE A 15 -22.73 12.32 -10.90
N ALA A 16 -21.46 12.35 -10.47
CA ALA A 16 -21.04 11.85 -9.16
C ALA A 16 -21.75 12.59 -8.01
N LEU A 17 -21.91 13.91 -8.12
CA LEU A 17 -22.65 14.73 -7.15
C LEU A 17 -24.14 14.37 -7.11
N ILE A 18 -24.77 14.03 -8.23
CA ILE A 18 -26.18 13.63 -8.28
C ILE A 18 -26.36 12.23 -7.66
N VAL A 19 -25.52 11.27 -8.04
CA VAL A 19 -25.64 9.87 -7.62
C VAL A 19 -25.31 9.70 -6.14
N LEU A 20 -24.19 10.27 -5.68
CA LEU A 20 -23.75 10.15 -4.29
C LEU A 20 -24.38 11.22 -3.40
N GLY A 21 -24.63 12.42 -3.94
CA GLY A 21 -25.06 13.59 -3.19
C GLY A 21 -23.86 14.47 -2.77
N PRO A 22 -23.95 15.81 -2.87
CA PRO A 22 -22.84 16.73 -2.57
C PRO A 22 -22.37 16.68 -1.11
N LYS A 23 -23.28 16.34 -0.19
CA LYS A 23 -22.93 16.21 1.24
C LYS A 23 -22.30 14.86 1.58
N ARG A 24 -22.62 13.79 0.85
CA ARG A 24 -22.15 12.43 1.14
C ARG A 24 -20.82 12.12 0.44
N LEU A 25 -20.54 12.73 -0.70
CA LEU A 25 -19.24 12.63 -1.39
C LEU A 25 -18.02 12.83 -0.46
N PRO A 26 -17.91 13.91 0.31
CA PRO A 26 -16.80 14.11 1.23
C PRO A 26 -16.79 13.12 2.40
N GLU A 27 -17.96 12.66 2.85
CA GLU A 27 -18.09 11.69 3.94
C GLU A 27 -17.60 10.29 3.52
N VAL A 28 -17.98 9.84 2.33
CA VAL A 28 -17.53 8.58 1.74
C VAL A 28 -16.04 8.64 1.43
N ALA A 29 -15.54 9.75 0.85
CA ALA A 29 -14.12 9.93 0.59
C ALA A 29 -13.28 9.89 1.88
N ARG A 30 -13.75 10.53 2.97
CA ARG A 30 -13.10 10.45 4.28
C ARG A 30 -13.10 9.04 4.84
N SER A 31 -14.22 8.33 4.75
CA SER A 31 -14.34 6.96 5.27
C SER A 31 -13.45 5.99 4.50
N ALA A 32 -13.48 6.05 3.16
CA ALA A 32 -12.62 5.27 2.29
C ALA A 32 -11.14 5.61 2.51
N GLY A 33 -10.80 6.89 2.64
CA GLY A 33 -9.44 7.35 2.93
C GLY A 33 -8.91 6.83 4.27
N GLN A 34 -9.74 6.82 5.32
CA GLN A 34 -9.37 6.24 6.61
C GLN A 34 -9.10 4.73 6.51
N TRP A 35 -9.95 4.00 5.78
CA TRP A 35 -9.76 2.56 5.55
C TRP A 35 -8.51 2.27 4.74
N ALA A 36 -8.31 2.98 3.63
CA ALA A 36 -7.10 2.87 2.82
C ALA A 36 -5.83 3.20 3.63
N GLY A 37 -5.90 4.23 4.47
CA GLY A 37 -4.79 4.59 5.37
C GLY A 37 -4.46 3.50 6.39
N LYS A 38 -5.47 2.86 6.98
CA LYS A 38 -5.28 1.72 7.88
C LYS A 38 -4.66 0.53 7.15
N LEU A 39 -5.15 0.21 5.96
CA LEU A 39 -4.63 -0.88 5.15
C LEU A 39 -3.17 -0.64 4.75
N ARG A 40 -2.83 0.59 4.32
CA ARG A 40 -1.46 0.99 4.02
C ARG A 40 -0.55 0.78 5.23
N ARG A 41 -0.96 1.23 6.41
CA ARG A 41 -0.18 1.05 7.66
C ARG A 41 -0.01 -0.42 8.01
N PHE A 42 -1.05 -1.23 7.82
CA PHE A 42 -0.99 -2.67 8.05
C PHE A 42 0.03 -3.33 7.13
N VAL A 43 -0.03 -3.06 5.83
CA VAL A 43 0.94 -3.56 4.85
C VAL A 43 2.36 -3.10 5.19
N GLU A 44 2.52 -1.85 5.62
CA GLU A 44 3.82 -1.31 6.01
C GLU A 44 4.40 -2.01 7.24
N ASN A 45 3.57 -2.31 8.25
CA ASN A 45 3.99 -3.06 9.44
C ASN A 45 4.38 -4.50 9.07
N VAL A 46 3.53 -5.21 8.31
CA VAL A 46 3.81 -6.57 7.85
C VAL A 46 5.11 -6.63 7.06
N LYS A 47 5.35 -5.64 6.18
CA LYS A 47 6.61 -5.56 5.44
C LYS A 47 7.81 -5.39 6.38
N ARG A 48 7.71 -4.54 7.41
CA ARG A 48 8.79 -4.35 8.39
C ARG A 48 9.08 -5.63 9.19
N ASP A 49 8.03 -6.35 9.59
CA ASP A 49 8.17 -7.60 10.35
C ASP A 49 8.86 -8.67 9.48
N ILE A 50 8.44 -8.81 8.21
CA ILE A 50 9.08 -9.73 7.25
C ILE A 50 10.54 -9.33 6.97
N ASP A 51 10.82 -8.05 6.74
CA ASP A 51 12.18 -7.56 6.49
C ASP A 51 13.12 -7.80 7.70
N ALA A 52 12.57 -7.80 8.93
CA ALA A 52 13.32 -8.11 10.14
C ALA A 52 13.61 -9.61 10.25
N GLU A 53 12.63 -10.47 9.97
CA GLU A 53 12.78 -11.93 10.05
C GLU A 53 13.72 -12.47 8.97
N ILE A 54 13.61 -11.99 7.73
CA ILE A 54 14.53 -12.35 6.63
C ILE A 54 15.98 -11.97 6.97
N LYS A 55 16.19 -10.81 7.58
CA LYS A 55 17.54 -10.38 8.00
C LYS A 55 18.15 -11.34 9.02
N ASP A 56 17.36 -11.84 9.95
CA ASP A 56 17.82 -12.78 10.97
C ASP A 56 18.12 -14.15 10.37
N GLU A 57 17.31 -14.62 9.41
CA GLU A 57 17.56 -15.85 8.64
C GLU A 57 18.84 -15.75 7.80
N ASP A 58 19.03 -14.65 7.06
CA ASP A 58 20.23 -14.41 6.25
C ASP A 58 21.50 -14.36 7.12
N LEU A 59 21.43 -13.73 8.30
CA LEU A 59 22.53 -13.69 9.27
C LEU A 59 22.84 -15.09 9.83
N ALA A 60 21.83 -15.91 10.09
CA ALA A 60 22.01 -17.29 10.54
C ALA A 60 22.65 -18.16 9.45
N ALA A 61 22.19 -18.05 8.21
CA ALA A 61 22.75 -18.76 7.06
C ALA A 61 24.22 -18.37 6.81
N PHE A 62 24.54 -17.07 6.89
CA PHE A 62 25.91 -16.58 6.71
C PHE A 62 26.88 -17.12 7.76
N LYS A 63 26.43 -17.24 9.02
CA LYS A 63 27.23 -17.83 10.11
C LYS A 63 27.48 -19.33 9.92
N GLN A 64 26.48 -20.08 9.46
CA GLN A 64 26.63 -21.52 9.19
C GLN A 64 27.61 -21.78 8.05
N MET A 65 27.49 -21.01 6.96
CA MET A 65 28.41 -21.11 5.82
C MET A 65 29.86 -20.78 6.22
N HIS A 66 30.07 -19.80 7.11
CA HIS A 66 31.40 -19.50 7.65
C HIS A 66 31.97 -20.59 8.55
N ALA A 67 31.12 -21.28 9.31
CA ALA A 67 31.54 -22.40 10.16
C ALA A 67 32.01 -23.59 9.31
N GLU A 68 31.27 -23.95 8.26
CA GLU A 68 31.63 -25.01 7.30
C GLU A 68 32.97 -24.73 6.58
N LEU A 69 33.19 -23.47 6.19
CA LEU A 69 34.44 -23.06 5.54
C LEU A 69 35.65 -23.07 6.49
N SER A 70 35.41 -22.95 7.81
CA SER A 70 36.47 -23.02 8.82
C SER A 70 36.85 -24.45 9.23
N GLU A 71 35.95 -25.42 9.07
CA GLU A 71 36.24 -26.85 9.29
C GLU A 71 36.92 -27.53 8.10
N THR A 72 36.80 -26.96 6.89
CA THR A 72 37.40 -27.53 5.67
C THR A 72 38.90 -27.21 5.51
N ARG A 73 39.59 -26.70 6.55
CA ARG A 73 41.01 -26.32 6.48
C ARG A 73 41.80 -26.81 7.70
#